data_AF-A0A970K3Y9-F1
#
_entry.id   AF-A0A970K3Y9-F1
#
_cell.length_a   1.000
_cell.length_b   1.000
_cell.length_c   1.000
_cell.angle_alpha   90.00
_cell.angle_beta   90.00
_cell.angle_gamma   90.00
#
_symmetry.space_group_name_H-M   'P 1'
#
loop_
_entity.id
_entity.type
_entity.pdbx_description
1 polymer ?
#
loop_
_entity_poly.entity_id
_entity_poly.type
_entity_poly.pdbx_seq_one_letter_code
_entity_poly.pdbx_strand_id
1 'polypeptide(L)'
;MHDHHHTHEHGPDCGCGSGAHEHGPDCGCGEHAHEHGPDCDCGCHGHGNSVIDDALILSRSGTVRFEKPLRADSALDALVRKIQEICEAVAVDRVILGHVKALIQCEAGQAALSITRVDAPDVTVVGAWRDDAAVSECRLSLNILSVANTGARESVEALVAGLFE
;
A
#
# COMPACT_ATOMS: atom_id res chain seq x y z
N MET A 1 -14.61 -24.32 42.75
CA MET A 1 -13.46 -24.60 41.88
C MET A 1 -13.94 -25.64 40.89
N HIS A 2 -14.15 -25.26 39.64
CA HIS A 2 -14.57 -26.20 38.60
C HIS A 2 -13.35 -26.47 37.73
N ASP A 3 -12.81 -27.67 37.83
CA ASP A 3 -11.81 -28.20 36.90
C ASP A 3 -12.50 -28.52 35.58
N HIS A 4 -12.12 -27.83 34.52
CA HIS A 4 -12.55 -28.14 33.17
C HIS A 4 -11.61 -29.20 32.60
N HIS A 5 -11.98 -30.47 32.80
CA HIS A 5 -11.33 -31.60 32.16
C HIS A 5 -11.78 -31.66 30.69
N HIS A 6 -10.90 -31.27 29.76
CA HIS A 6 -11.13 -31.47 28.33
C HIS A 6 -10.41 -32.75 27.89
N THR A 7 -11.18 -33.84 27.77
CA THR A 7 -10.72 -35.05 27.08
C THR A 7 -10.88 -34.84 25.58
N HIS A 8 -9.77 -34.79 24.85
CA HIS A 8 -9.78 -34.85 23.40
C HIS A 8 -9.49 -36.30 22.97
N GLU A 9 -10.41 -36.89 22.19
CA GLU A 9 -10.12 -38.13 21.47
C GLU A 9 -9.31 -37.78 20.22
N HIS A 10 -8.09 -38.31 20.14
CA HIS A 10 -7.28 -38.21 18.92
C HIS A 10 -7.71 -39.30 17.94
N GLY A 11 -7.93 -38.92 16.68
CA GLY A 11 -8.08 -39.87 15.58
C GLY A 11 -6.79 -40.69 15.35
N PRO A 12 -6.90 -41.85 14.69
CA PRO A 12 -5.85 -42.88 14.63
C PRO A 12 -4.53 -42.48 13.95
N ASP A 13 -4.48 -41.31 13.31
CA ASP A 13 -3.30 -40.83 12.57
C ASP A 13 -2.57 -39.65 13.24
N CYS A 14 -2.91 -39.33 14.50
CA CYS A 14 -2.07 -38.42 15.28
C CYS A 14 -0.83 -39.19 15.75
N GLY A 15 0.35 -38.86 15.20
CA GLY A 15 1.66 -39.42 15.57
C GLY A 15 2.14 -39.05 16.99
N CYS A 16 1.22 -38.76 17.90
CA CYS A 16 1.50 -38.54 19.31
C CYS A 16 1.39 -39.86 20.05
N GLY A 17 2.54 -40.44 20.40
CA GLY A 17 2.63 -41.59 21.29
C GLY A 17 1.83 -41.34 22.57
N SER A 18 1.09 -42.37 22.97
CA SER A 18 0.15 -42.37 24.09
C SER A 18 0.79 -41.88 25.39
N GLY A 19 0.37 -40.71 25.88
CA GLY A 19 0.79 -40.20 27.18
C GLY A 19 -0.08 -39.02 27.58
N ALA A 20 -1.00 -39.25 28.52
CA ALA A 20 -1.70 -38.16 29.19
C ALA A 20 -0.69 -37.38 30.05
N HIS A 21 -0.64 -36.06 29.89
CA HIS A 21 0.19 -35.20 30.74
C HIS A 21 -0.70 -34.21 31.48
N GLU A 22 -0.56 -34.18 32.79
CA GLU A 22 -1.18 -33.16 33.66
C GLU A 22 -0.38 -31.85 33.53
N HIS A 23 -1.06 -30.74 33.29
CA HIS A 23 -0.45 -29.41 33.31
C HIS A 23 -0.68 -28.74 34.68
N GLY A 24 0.41 -28.34 35.34
CA GLY A 24 0.38 -27.47 36.51
C GLY A 24 0.14 -25.99 36.12
N PRO A 25 -0.19 -25.13 37.11
CA PRO A 25 -0.67 -23.75 36.89
C PRO A 25 0.36 -22.76 36.29
N ASP A 26 1.59 -23.20 36.03
CA ASP A 26 2.68 -22.40 35.46
C ASP A 26 3.17 -22.93 34.10
N CYS A 27 2.29 -23.55 33.29
CA CYS A 27 2.65 -23.93 31.93
C CYS A 27 2.56 -22.70 31.00
N GLY A 28 3.67 -21.98 30.87
CA GLY A 28 3.86 -20.97 29.84
C GLY A 28 3.96 -21.65 28.47
N CYS A 29 2.88 -21.63 27.70
CA CYS A 29 2.85 -22.09 26.32
C CYS A 29 3.64 -21.13 25.42
N GLY A 30 4.97 -21.23 25.47
CA GLY A 30 5.87 -20.70 24.45
C GLY A 30 5.78 -21.58 23.21
N GLU A 31 5.36 -20.98 22.11
CA GLU A 31 5.63 -21.32 20.70
C GLU A 31 5.98 -22.79 20.40
N HIS A 32 4.97 -23.56 20.00
CA HIS A 32 5.16 -24.74 19.18
C HIS A 32 4.67 -24.43 17.76
N ALA A 33 5.60 -24.23 16.83
CA ALA A 33 5.30 -24.17 15.41
C ALA A 33 5.00 -25.59 14.92
N HIS A 34 3.75 -25.85 14.56
CA HIS A 34 3.34 -27.07 13.86
C HIS A 34 3.20 -26.77 12.37
N GLU A 35 3.87 -27.55 11.52
CA GLU A 35 3.56 -27.58 10.09
C GLU A 35 2.24 -28.32 9.90
N HIS A 36 1.19 -27.57 9.55
CA HIS A 36 -0.10 -28.16 9.20
C HIS A 36 -0.08 -28.61 7.74
N GLY A 37 -0.34 -29.90 7.51
CA GLY A 37 -0.66 -30.42 6.18
C GLY A 37 -2.01 -29.88 5.68
N PRO A 38 -2.30 -30.03 4.38
CA PRO A 38 -3.39 -29.33 3.69
C PRO A 38 -4.82 -29.64 4.19
N ASP A 39 -5.00 -30.63 5.05
CA ASP A 39 -6.31 -31.09 5.54
C ASP A 39 -6.49 -30.95 7.07
N CYS A 40 -5.76 -30.05 7.73
CA CYS A 40 -5.97 -29.78 9.14
C CYS A 40 -7.10 -28.75 9.35
N ASP A 41 -8.32 -29.24 9.60
CA ASP A 41 -9.50 -28.44 10.02
C ASP A 41 -9.42 -28.08 11.52
N CYS A 42 -8.24 -27.65 11.98
CA CYS A 42 -8.13 -26.95 13.24
C CYS A 42 -8.68 -25.53 13.02
N GLY A 43 -9.67 -25.13 13.80
CA GLY A 43 -10.27 -23.79 13.83
C GLY A 43 -9.31 -22.68 14.30
N CYS A 44 -8.06 -22.74 13.86
CA CYS A 44 -7.17 -21.59 13.74
C CYS A 44 -7.87 -20.62 12.80
N HIS A 45 -8.60 -19.67 13.40
CA HIS A 45 -8.94 -18.43 12.74
C HIS A 45 -7.62 -17.78 12.38
N GLY A 46 -7.12 -18.13 11.19
CA GLY A 46 -6.01 -17.45 10.57
C GLY A 46 -6.45 -16.02 10.41
N HIS A 47 -6.14 -15.18 11.40
CA HIS A 47 -5.90 -13.77 11.19
C HIS A 47 -4.60 -13.63 10.38
N GLY A 48 -4.53 -14.34 9.25
CA GLY A 48 -3.65 -14.03 8.15
C GLY A 48 -4.27 -12.88 7.41
N ASN A 49 -4.36 -11.71 8.06
CA ASN A 49 -4.40 -10.47 7.33
C ASN A 49 -3.03 -10.37 6.68
N SER A 50 -2.87 -11.00 5.52
CA SER A 50 -1.66 -10.80 4.76
C SER A 50 -1.65 -9.31 4.44
N VAL A 51 -0.62 -8.60 4.88
CA VAL A 51 -0.43 -7.15 4.63
C VAL A 51 -0.55 -6.82 3.13
N ILE A 52 -0.45 -7.84 2.29
CA ILE A 52 -0.59 -7.80 0.83
C ILE A 52 -2.06 -7.64 0.41
N ASP A 53 -3.02 -8.28 1.08
CA ASP A 53 -4.45 -8.19 0.73
C ASP A 53 -5.03 -6.80 1.05
N ASP A 54 -4.42 -6.09 2.00
CA ASP A 54 -4.80 -4.73 2.39
C ASP A 54 -4.04 -3.63 1.62
N ALA A 55 -3.23 -4.01 0.63
CA ALA A 55 -2.42 -3.08 -0.15
C ALA A 55 -3.17 -2.48 -1.35
N LEU A 56 -3.19 -1.15 -1.43
CA LEU A 56 -3.51 -0.41 -2.63
C LEU A 56 -2.28 -0.36 -3.54
N ILE A 57 -2.35 -1.05 -4.67
CA ILE A 57 -1.39 -0.96 -5.78
C ILE A 57 -2.12 -0.39 -6.98
N LEU A 58 -1.74 0.81 -7.39
CA LEU A 58 -2.30 1.48 -8.56
C LEU A 58 -1.17 1.99 -9.45
N SER A 59 -1.27 1.70 -10.75
CA SER A 59 -0.39 2.27 -11.78
C SER A 59 -1.25 2.84 -12.90
N ARG A 60 -1.05 4.12 -13.23
CA ARG A 60 -1.75 4.78 -14.34
C ARG A 60 -0.81 5.70 -15.08
N SER A 61 -0.89 5.67 -16.41
CA SER A 61 -0.19 6.61 -17.26
C SER A 61 -1.13 7.23 -18.27
N GLY A 62 -0.89 8.49 -18.62
CA GLY A 62 -1.75 9.22 -19.54
C GLY A 62 -1.22 10.62 -19.83
N THR A 63 -1.99 11.38 -20.60
CA THR A 63 -1.69 12.78 -20.89
C THR A 63 -2.56 13.66 -20.01
N VAL A 64 -1.95 14.59 -19.30
CA VAL A 64 -2.63 15.67 -18.59
C VAL A 64 -2.57 16.91 -19.48
N ARG A 65 -3.72 17.52 -19.78
CA ARG A 65 -3.81 18.72 -20.60
C ARG A 65 -4.16 19.93 -19.75
N PHE A 66 -3.57 21.06 -20.07
CA PHE A 66 -3.89 22.34 -19.45
C PHE A 66 -4.82 23.12 -20.37
N GLU A 67 -5.82 23.80 -19.80
CA GLU A 67 -6.76 24.63 -20.57
C GLU A 67 -6.06 25.71 -21.41
N LYS A 68 -4.93 26.21 -20.89
CA LYS A 68 -4.03 27.15 -21.56
C LYS A 68 -2.59 26.72 -21.28
N PRO A 69 -1.65 27.00 -22.20
CA PRO A 69 -0.24 26.76 -21.94
C PRO A 69 0.23 27.45 -20.65
N LEU A 70 0.91 26.70 -19.79
CA LEU A 70 1.51 27.18 -18.55
C LEU A 70 3.02 27.30 -18.72
N ARG A 71 3.68 28.10 -17.88
CA ARG A 71 5.14 27.99 -17.72
C ARG A 71 5.46 26.63 -17.10
N ALA A 72 6.58 26.03 -17.50
CA ALA A 72 6.93 24.67 -17.11
C ALA A 72 7.04 24.46 -15.59
N ASP A 73 7.62 25.43 -14.87
CA ASP A 73 7.67 25.43 -13.40
C ASP A 73 6.26 25.41 -12.78
N SER A 74 5.35 26.19 -13.34
CA SER A 74 3.98 26.35 -12.87
C SER A 74 3.14 25.12 -13.18
N ALA A 75 3.39 24.47 -14.33
CA ALA A 75 2.80 23.20 -14.71
C ALA A 75 3.27 22.07 -13.77
N LEU A 76 4.56 22.02 -13.45
CA LEU A 76 5.13 21.05 -12.52
C LEU A 76 4.54 21.24 -11.12
N ASP A 77 4.51 22.46 -10.60
CA ASP A 77 3.89 22.79 -9.30
C ASP A 77 2.42 22.38 -9.25
N ALA A 78 1.65 22.64 -10.31
CA ALA A 78 0.24 22.27 -10.38
C ALA A 78 0.06 20.74 -10.36
N LEU A 79 0.89 20.00 -11.09
CA LEU A 79 0.86 18.54 -11.10
C LEU A 79 1.26 17.95 -9.73
N VAL A 80 2.31 18.49 -9.10
CA VAL A 80 2.74 18.07 -7.77
C VAL A 80 1.62 18.28 -6.76
N ARG A 81 0.95 19.45 -6.76
CA ARG A 81 -0.18 19.73 -5.88
C ARG A 81 -1.34 18.75 -6.07
N LYS A 82 -1.74 18.48 -7.33
CA LYS A 82 -2.78 17.49 -7.61
C LYS A 82 -2.40 16.09 -7.14
N ILE A 83 -1.14 15.70 -7.29
CA ILE A 83 -0.66 14.40 -6.80
C ILE A 83 -0.65 14.37 -5.27
N GLN A 84 -0.31 15.48 -4.60
CA GLN A 84 -0.42 15.59 -3.14
C GLN A 84 -1.87 15.43 -2.65
N GLU A 85 -2.87 15.98 -3.37
CA GLU A 85 -4.29 15.75 -3.06
C GLU A 85 -4.67 14.26 -3.11
N ILE A 86 -4.15 13.52 -4.10
CA ILE A 86 -4.29 12.06 -4.16
C ILE A 86 -3.58 11.39 -2.96
N CYS A 87 -2.41 11.89 -2.58
CA CYS A 87 -1.64 11.36 -1.46
C CYS A 87 -2.37 11.51 -0.11
N GLU A 88 -3.13 12.58 0.10
CA GLU A 88 -3.95 12.76 1.32
C GLU A 88 -4.94 11.61 1.50
N ALA A 89 -5.48 11.07 0.41
CA ALA A 89 -6.44 9.96 0.45
C ALA A 89 -5.79 8.62 0.83
N VAL A 90 -4.46 8.50 0.77
CA VAL A 90 -3.72 7.26 1.08
C VAL A 90 -2.77 7.39 2.28
N ALA A 91 -2.73 8.57 2.91
CA ALA A 91 -1.84 8.87 4.03
C ALA A 91 -2.52 8.67 5.39
N VAL A 92 -1.73 8.24 6.36
CA VAL A 92 -2.07 8.21 7.79
C VAL A 92 -1.13 9.19 8.48
N ASP A 93 -1.67 10.20 9.17
CA ASP A 93 -0.89 11.26 9.81
C ASP A 93 0.15 11.90 8.87
N ARG A 94 -0.25 12.19 7.62
CA ARG A 94 0.60 12.73 6.54
C ARG A 94 1.69 11.77 6.03
N VAL A 95 1.79 10.56 6.56
CA VAL A 95 2.74 9.54 6.14
C VAL A 95 2.05 8.54 5.22
N ILE A 96 2.65 8.25 4.08
CA ILE A 96 2.19 7.19 3.19
C ILE A 96 2.91 5.92 3.63
N LEU A 97 2.15 4.95 4.15
CA LEU A 97 2.68 3.62 4.48
C LEU A 97 2.93 2.85 3.17
N GLY A 98 4.02 3.20 2.51
CA GLY A 98 4.35 2.81 1.14
C GLY A 98 5.04 3.96 0.41
N HIS A 99 4.67 4.23 -0.83
CA HIS A 99 5.16 5.38 -1.58
C HIS A 99 4.29 5.71 -2.80
N VAL A 100 4.33 6.98 -3.19
CA VAL A 100 3.80 7.45 -4.47
C VAL A 100 4.96 7.92 -5.33
N LYS A 101 5.04 7.42 -6.56
CA LYS A 101 6.07 7.80 -7.54
C LYS A 101 5.42 8.28 -8.81
N ALA A 102 5.90 9.39 -9.35
CA ALA A 102 5.48 9.85 -10.66
C ALA A 102 6.64 10.22 -11.58
N LEU A 103 6.43 10.04 -12.88
CA LEU A 103 7.29 10.57 -13.93
C LEU A 103 6.45 11.52 -14.78
N ILE A 104 6.91 12.76 -14.89
CA ILE A 104 6.31 13.84 -15.67
C ILE A 104 7.24 14.10 -16.86
N GLN A 105 6.68 14.09 -18.07
CA GLN A 105 7.42 14.34 -19.30
C GLN A 105 6.65 15.33 -20.16
N CYS A 106 7.29 16.41 -20.58
CA CYS A 106 6.70 17.41 -21.44
C CYS A 106 7.76 18.06 -22.33
N GLU A 107 7.37 19.10 -23.09
CA GLU A 107 8.31 19.84 -23.92
C GLU A 107 9.45 20.47 -23.10
N ALA A 108 9.23 20.80 -21.83
CA ALA A 108 10.25 21.40 -20.97
C ALA A 108 11.36 20.41 -20.57
N GLY A 109 11.08 19.10 -20.57
CA GLY A 109 11.98 18.06 -20.10
C GLY A 109 11.25 16.98 -19.32
N GLN A 110 11.95 16.35 -18.38
CA GLN A 110 11.41 15.30 -17.53
C GLN A 110 11.65 15.62 -16.05
N ALA A 111 10.68 15.26 -15.20
CA ALA A 111 10.80 15.36 -13.75
C ALA A 111 10.26 14.07 -13.12
N ALA A 112 10.98 13.54 -12.14
CA ALA A 112 10.54 12.45 -11.29
C ALA A 112 10.07 13.02 -9.95
N LEU A 113 9.02 12.42 -9.40
CA LEU A 113 8.43 12.77 -8.13
C LEU A 113 8.40 11.51 -7.25
N SER A 114 8.80 11.65 -5.99
CA SER A 114 8.69 10.62 -4.97
C SER A 114 8.08 11.22 -3.72
N ILE A 115 7.02 10.60 -3.21
CA ILE A 115 6.30 11.05 -2.02
C ILE A 115 6.15 9.88 -1.07
N THR A 116 6.70 10.05 0.14
CA THR A 116 6.47 9.19 1.31
C THR A 116 5.80 9.96 2.44
N ARG A 117 5.85 11.29 2.39
CA ARG A 117 5.10 12.21 3.24
C ARG A 117 4.44 13.27 2.39
N VAL A 118 3.15 13.54 2.63
CA VAL A 118 2.35 14.45 1.81
C VAL A 118 2.95 15.87 1.77
N ASP A 119 3.55 16.31 2.87
CA ASP A 119 4.11 17.65 3.06
C ASP A 119 5.53 17.83 2.51
N ALA A 120 6.19 16.74 2.10
CA ALA A 120 7.57 16.75 1.64
C ALA A 120 7.74 15.96 0.33
N PRO A 121 7.17 16.43 -0.79
CA PRO A 121 7.41 15.83 -2.10
C PRO A 121 8.87 16.01 -2.51
N ASP A 122 9.51 14.92 -2.91
CA ASP A 122 10.86 14.95 -3.48
C ASP A 122 10.76 15.01 -5.01
N VAL A 123 11.11 16.16 -5.58
CA VAL A 123 11.06 16.41 -7.02
C VAL A 123 12.49 16.45 -7.56
N THR A 124 12.80 15.51 -8.45
CA THR A 124 14.07 15.44 -9.16
C THR A 124 13.87 15.71 -10.63
N VAL A 125 14.46 16.79 -11.12
CA VAL A 125 14.54 17.06 -12.56
C VAL A 125 15.51 16.08 -13.21
N VAL A 126 15.12 15.52 -14.36
CA VAL A 126 15.93 14.60 -15.16
C VAL A 126 16.39 15.30 -16.44
N GLY A 127 17.72 15.47 -16.57
CA GLY A 127 18.32 16.14 -17.72
C GLY A 127 18.19 17.67 -17.66
N ALA A 128 18.04 18.31 -18.82
CA ALA A 128 17.91 19.76 -18.92
C ALA A 128 16.44 20.17 -18.96
N TRP A 129 15.91 20.60 -17.81
CA TRP A 129 14.56 21.18 -17.70
C TRP A 129 14.58 22.67 -18.03
N ARG A 130 13.55 23.14 -18.75
CA ARG A 130 13.41 24.52 -19.19
C ARG A 130 12.23 25.18 -18.49
N ASP A 131 12.49 25.88 -17.39
CA ASP A 131 11.44 26.49 -16.54
C ASP A 131 10.55 27.51 -17.26
N ASP A 132 11.06 28.15 -18.31
CA ASP A 132 10.37 29.17 -19.10
C ASP A 132 9.59 28.62 -20.30
N ALA A 133 9.72 27.32 -20.59
CA ALA A 133 8.99 26.69 -21.68
C ALA A 133 7.47 26.77 -21.46
N ALA A 134 6.73 27.07 -22.53
CA ALA A 134 5.28 26.99 -22.52
C ALA A 134 4.86 25.53 -22.71
N VAL A 135 4.06 25.01 -21.78
CA VAL A 135 3.63 23.61 -21.74
C VAL A 135 2.10 23.55 -21.78
N SER A 136 1.54 22.93 -22.83
CA SER A 136 0.10 22.69 -22.96
C SER A 136 -0.33 21.31 -22.47
N GLU A 137 0.59 20.34 -22.43
CA GLU A 137 0.32 19.00 -21.94
C GLU A 137 1.58 18.33 -21.41
N CYS A 138 1.38 17.39 -20.48
CA CYS A 138 2.42 16.51 -19.95
C CYS A 138 1.97 15.06 -20.06
N ARG A 139 2.88 14.17 -20.44
CA ARG A 139 2.71 12.74 -20.14
C ARG A 139 3.06 12.51 -18.68
N LEU A 140 2.14 11.90 -17.95
CA LEU A 140 2.29 11.56 -16.54
C LEU A 140 2.17 10.05 -16.39
N SER A 141 3.13 9.43 -15.70
CA SER A 141 3.04 8.06 -15.18
C SER A 141 3.02 8.14 -13.66
N LEU A 142 1.99 7.62 -13.02
CA LEU A 142 1.78 7.63 -11.57
C LEU A 142 1.69 6.20 -11.04
N ASN A 143 2.44 5.90 -9.98
CA ASN A 143 2.40 4.64 -9.26
C ASN A 143 2.16 4.92 -7.78
N ILE A 144 1.20 4.20 -7.20
CA ILE A 144 0.82 4.30 -5.79
C ILE A 144 0.95 2.91 -5.19
N LEU A 145 1.71 2.82 -4.11
CA LEU A 145 1.75 1.68 -3.21
C LEU A 145 1.41 2.19 -1.81
N SER A 146 0.34 1.67 -1.20
CA SER A 146 0.00 1.95 0.21
C SER A 146 -0.60 0.71 0.86
N VAL A 147 -0.20 0.38 2.08
CA VAL A 147 -0.66 -0.83 2.80
C VAL A 147 -1.76 -0.58 3.84
N ALA A 148 -2.29 0.65 3.91
CA ALA A 148 -3.10 1.09 5.04
C ALA A 148 -4.53 1.52 4.69
N ASN A 149 -5.02 1.22 3.48
CA ASN A 149 -6.24 1.89 3.02
C ASN A 149 -7.19 1.08 2.13
N THR A 150 -7.69 -0.05 2.67
CA THR A 150 -8.71 -0.89 2.01
C THR A 150 -10.00 -0.13 1.67
N GLY A 151 -10.39 0.87 2.47
CA GLY A 151 -11.62 1.65 2.27
C GLY A 151 -11.52 2.81 1.28
N ALA A 152 -10.32 3.28 0.93
CA ALA A 152 -10.13 4.47 0.10
C ALA A 152 -9.95 4.16 -1.40
N ARG A 153 -9.90 2.89 -1.80
CA ARG A 153 -9.52 2.48 -3.16
C ARG A 153 -10.35 3.16 -4.25
N GLU A 154 -11.67 3.11 -4.17
CA GLU A 154 -12.55 3.71 -5.18
C GLU A 154 -12.38 5.24 -5.26
N SER A 155 -12.22 5.90 -4.11
CA SER A 155 -11.97 7.34 -4.05
C SER A 155 -10.62 7.70 -4.66
N VAL A 156 -9.57 6.92 -4.40
CA VAL A 156 -8.24 7.12 -4.98
C VAL A 156 -8.27 6.88 -6.49
N GLU A 157 -8.94 5.82 -6.95
CA GLU A 157 -9.10 5.53 -8.38
C GLU A 157 -9.85 6.67 -9.10
N ALA A 158 -10.88 7.25 -8.47
CA ALA A 158 -11.61 8.40 -9.00
C ALA A 158 -10.75 9.68 -9.05
N LEU A 159 -10.01 9.99 -7.98
CA LEU A 159 -9.08 11.13 -7.96
C LEU A 159 -7.99 10.98 -9.02
N VAL A 160 -7.44 9.78 -9.15
CA VAL A 160 -6.46 9.45 -10.18
C VAL A 160 -7.09 9.55 -11.57
N ALA A 161 -8.36 9.19 -11.77
CA ALA A 161 -9.05 9.39 -13.03
C ALA A 161 -9.18 10.87 -13.40
N GLY A 162 -9.65 11.70 -12.47
CA GLY A 162 -9.79 13.15 -12.66
C GLY A 162 -8.46 13.89 -12.87
N LEU A 163 -7.31 13.27 -12.59
CA LEU A 163 -6.01 13.82 -12.95
C LEU A 163 -5.74 13.79 -14.47
N PHE A 164 -6.30 12.82 -15.18
CA PHE A 164 -6.06 12.58 -16.61
C PHE A 164 -7.23 13.01 -17.52
N GLU A 165 -8.28 13.59 -16.94
CA GLU A 165 -9.42 14.19 -17.64
C GLU A 165 -9.18 15.69 -17.88
#